data_AF-A0A653TTK3-F1
#
_entry.id   AF-A0A653TTK3-F1
#
_cell.length_a   1.000
_cell.length_b   1.000
_cell.length_c   1.000
_cell.angle_alpha   90.00
_cell.angle_beta   90.00
_cell.angle_gamma   90.00
#
_symmetry.space_group_name_H-M   'P 1'
#
loop_
_entity.id
_entity.type
_entity.pdbx_description
1 polymer ?
#
loop_
_entity_poly.entity_id
_entity_poly.type
_entity_poly.pdbx_seq_one_letter_code
_entity_poly.pdbx_strand_id
1 'polypeptide(L)'
;MKKYSADNWRKLGRRVYQARIRAGYTDTQTWADAVGRSTRMLLGLERGEAVGNGTLDLVAAALEWTPEEPYEVLEGLELADAPPVPLPGEGGSVSAVADDGPEFEFLTRVREDLTDEEMDQLMKEATPYLQMLMRDIKARRD
;
A
#
# COMPACT_ATOMS: atom_id res chain seq x y z
N MET A 1 6.09 -23.48 11.15
CA MET A 1 5.52 -22.77 9.99
C MET A 1 4.76 -23.78 9.16
N LYS A 2 3.50 -23.52 8.81
CA LYS A 2 2.70 -24.41 7.95
C LYS A 2 3.40 -24.52 6.59
N LYS A 3 3.55 -25.74 6.07
CA LYS A 3 4.23 -25.97 4.79
C LYS A 3 3.19 -25.96 3.67
N TYR A 4 3.17 -24.88 2.89
CA TYR A 4 2.28 -24.74 1.73
C TYR A 4 2.88 -25.39 0.48
N SER A 5 2.01 -25.73 -0.49
CA SER A 5 2.45 -26.31 -1.76
C SER A 5 3.17 -25.28 -2.62
N ALA A 6 4.10 -25.74 -3.47
CA ALA A 6 4.80 -24.86 -4.41
C ALA A 6 3.84 -24.17 -5.39
N ASP A 7 2.73 -24.82 -5.74
CA ASP A 7 1.73 -24.23 -6.64
C ASP A 7 0.97 -23.08 -5.99
N ASN A 8 0.66 -23.17 -4.69
CA ASN A 8 0.02 -22.08 -3.96
C ASN A 8 0.97 -20.88 -3.83
N TRP A 9 2.26 -21.14 -3.60
CA TRP A 9 3.27 -20.07 -3.64
C TRP A 9 3.37 -19.39 -5.00
N ARG A 10 3.30 -20.14 -6.11
CA ARG A 10 3.27 -19.55 -7.47
C ARG A 10 2.01 -18.76 -7.74
N LYS A 11 0.85 -19.18 -7.21
CA LYS A 11 -0.40 -18.42 -7.30
C LYS A 11 -0.28 -17.09 -6.56
N LEU A 12 0.23 -17.13 -5.32
CA LEU A 12 0.50 -15.93 -4.53
C LEU A 12 1.46 -14.99 -5.25
N GLY A 13 2.60 -15.50 -5.72
CA GLY A 13 3.61 -14.69 -6.41
C GLY A 13 3.06 -13.94 -7.62
N ARG A 14 2.24 -14.61 -8.45
CA ARG A 14 1.56 -13.96 -9.59
C ARG A 14 0.56 -12.89 -9.14
N ARG A 15 -0.21 -13.14 -8.08
CA ARG A 15 -1.17 -12.18 -7.54
C ARG A 15 -0.47 -10.94 -6.98
N VAL A 16 0.62 -11.13 -6.23
CA VAL A 16 1.46 -10.03 -5.70
C VAL A 16 2.04 -9.20 -6.84
N TYR A 17 2.60 -9.85 -7.87
CA TYR A 17 3.10 -9.15 -9.06
C TYR A 17 2.01 -8.30 -9.71
N GLN A 18 0.83 -8.86 -9.98
CA GLN A 18 -0.27 -8.11 -10.59
C GLN A 18 -0.73 -6.95 -9.71
N ALA A 19 -0.84 -7.16 -8.40
CA ALA A 19 -1.27 -6.15 -7.46
C ALA A 19 -0.28 -4.99 -7.34
N ARG A 20 1.03 -5.26 -7.28
CA ARG A 20 2.04 -4.19 -7.24
C ARG A 20 2.00 -3.32 -8.49
N ILE A 21 1.77 -3.93 -9.66
CA ILE A 21 1.67 -3.19 -10.93
C ILE A 21 0.43 -2.30 -10.91
N ARG A 22 -0.71 -2.80 -10.39
CA ARG A 22 -1.95 -2.01 -10.21
C ARG A 22 -1.77 -0.86 -9.22
N ALA A 23 -1.01 -1.08 -8.15
CA ALA A 23 -0.66 -0.05 -7.18
C ALA A 23 0.40 0.97 -7.70
N GLY A 24 0.87 0.83 -8.95
CA GLY A 24 1.82 1.75 -9.57
C GLY A 24 3.30 1.41 -9.35
N TYR A 25 3.61 0.32 -8.63
CA TYR A 25 4.97 -0.17 -8.43
C TYR A 25 5.44 -1.00 -9.64
N THR A 26 5.76 -0.31 -10.73
CA THR A 26 6.29 -0.94 -11.96
C THR A 26 7.74 -1.38 -11.78
N ASP A 27 8.54 -0.55 -11.11
CA ASP A 27 9.93 -0.83 -10.78
C ASP A 27 10.05 -1.72 -9.52
N THR A 28 10.99 -2.66 -9.59
CA THR A 28 11.18 -3.66 -8.52
C THR A 28 11.94 -3.07 -7.33
N GLN A 29 12.83 -2.10 -7.55
CA GLN A 29 13.54 -1.45 -6.45
C GLN A 29 12.58 -0.58 -5.63
N THR A 30 11.75 0.22 -6.30
CA THR A 30 10.71 1.01 -5.64
C THR A 30 9.74 0.13 -4.85
N TRP A 31 9.36 -1.02 -5.40
CA TRP A 31 8.54 -2.02 -4.70
C TRP A 31 9.25 -2.57 -3.44
N ALA A 32 10.53 -2.92 -3.55
CA ALA A 32 11.34 -3.40 -2.45
C ALA A 32 11.47 -2.38 -1.32
N ASP A 33 11.66 -1.11 -1.68
CA ASP A 33 11.75 -0.01 -0.75
C ASP A 33 10.42 0.25 -0.03
N ALA A 34 9.29 0.19 -0.76
CA ALA A 34 7.95 0.34 -0.18
C ALA A 34 7.62 -0.75 0.86
N VAL A 35 8.00 -2.00 0.60
CA VAL A 35 7.78 -3.12 1.53
C VAL A 35 8.83 -3.18 2.65
N GLY A 36 9.98 -2.51 2.47
CA GLY A 36 11.10 -2.58 3.41
C GLY A 36 11.79 -3.95 3.41
N ARG A 37 11.95 -4.57 2.23
CA ARG A 37 12.61 -5.88 2.04
C ARG A 37 13.57 -5.83 0.86
N SER A 38 14.44 -6.84 0.74
CA SER A 38 15.40 -6.87 -0.36
C SER A 38 14.73 -7.21 -1.68
N THR A 39 15.21 -6.58 -2.77
CA THR A 39 14.77 -6.82 -4.14
C THR A 39 14.82 -8.30 -4.51
N ARG A 40 15.86 -9.02 -4.07
CA ARG A 40 16.00 -10.47 -4.27
C ARG A 40 14.85 -11.24 -3.61
N MET A 41 14.47 -10.89 -2.39
CA MET A 41 13.42 -11.58 -1.66
C MET A 41 12.05 -11.38 -2.31
N LEU A 42 11.72 -10.15 -2.71
CA LEU A 42 10.43 -9.87 -3.35
C LEU A 42 10.34 -10.45 -4.76
N LEU A 43 11.43 -10.43 -5.54
CA LEU A 43 11.48 -11.15 -6.81
C LEU A 43 11.33 -12.67 -6.62
N GLY A 44 11.94 -13.22 -5.57
CA GLY A 44 11.75 -14.63 -5.19
C GLY A 44 10.27 -14.92 -4.91
N LEU A 45 9.63 -14.10 -4.08
CA LEU A 45 8.20 -14.22 -3.78
C LEU A 45 7.34 -14.17 -5.05
N GLU A 46 7.57 -13.20 -5.94
CA GLU A 46 6.82 -13.06 -7.21
C GLU A 46 6.99 -14.28 -8.12
N ARG A 47 8.12 -14.99 -8.02
CA ARG A 47 8.40 -16.25 -8.72
C ARG A 47 7.83 -17.48 -8.00
N GLY A 48 7.25 -17.31 -6.82
CA GLY A 48 6.69 -18.37 -6.00
C GLY A 48 7.69 -19.05 -5.06
N GLU A 49 8.78 -18.37 -4.70
CA GLU A 49 9.65 -18.81 -3.61
C GLU A 49 8.99 -18.52 -2.26
N ALA A 50 9.17 -19.44 -1.31
CA ALA A 50 8.64 -19.29 0.03
C ALA A 50 9.39 -18.19 0.80
N VAL A 51 8.64 -17.31 1.46
CA VAL A 51 9.14 -16.26 2.35
C VAL A 51 8.52 -16.37 3.74
N GLY A 52 9.13 -15.72 4.73
CA GLY A 52 8.63 -15.72 6.10
C GLY A 52 7.31 -14.94 6.27
N ASN A 53 6.54 -15.27 7.31
CA ASN A 53 5.26 -14.61 7.64
C ASN A 53 5.41 -13.08 7.76
N GLY A 54 6.43 -12.59 8.47
CA GLY A 54 6.67 -11.15 8.59
C GLY A 54 7.08 -10.44 7.30
N THR A 55 7.34 -11.17 6.20
CA THR A 55 7.43 -10.58 4.86
C THR A 55 6.06 -10.54 4.19
N LEU A 56 5.23 -11.57 4.37
CA LEU A 56 3.86 -11.59 3.87
C LEU A 56 3.02 -10.47 4.48
N ASP A 57 3.15 -10.23 5.78
CA ASP A 57 2.40 -9.19 6.49
C ASP A 57 2.75 -7.78 5.97
N LEU A 58 4.03 -7.55 5.65
CA LEU A 58 4.46 -6.28 5.06
C LEU A 58 4.02 -6.12 3.61
N VAL A 59 4.02 -7.21 2.84
CA VAL A 59 3.50 -7.19 1.47
C VAL A 59 2.00 -6.89 1.49
N ALA A 60 1.24 -7.50 2.40
CA ALA A 60 -0.18 -7.21 2.57
C ALA A 60 -0.41 -5.73 2.93
N ALA A 61 0.33 -5.21 3.93
CA ALA A 61 0.26 -3.79 4.29
C ALA A 61 0.60 -2.85 3.12
N ALA A 62 1.64 -3.16 2.33
CA ALA A 62 2.05 -2.34 1.20
C ALA A 62 1.07 -2.38 0.01
N LEU A 63 0.25 -3.42 -0.09
CA LEU A 63 -0.78 -3.57 -1.14
C LEU A 63 -2.19 -3.22 -0.63
N GLU A 64 -2.30 -2.72 0.60
CA GLU A 64 -3.58 -2.45 1.27
C GLU A 64 -4.50 -3.68 1.34
N TRP A 65 -3.90 -4.86 1.43
CA TRP A 65 -4.61 -6.12 1.65
C TRP A 65 -4.86 -6.35 3.13
N THR A 66 -5.85 -7.19 3.43
CA THR A 66 -5.99 -7.72 4.78
C THR A 66 -4.78 -8.61 5.13
N PRO A 67 -4.35 -8.67 6.41
CA PRO A 67 -3.27 -9.54 6.83
C PRO A 67 -3.48 -11.02 6.48
N GLU A 68 -4.73 -11.46 6.37
CA GLU A 68 -5.14 -12.84 6.10
C GLU A 68 -5.02 -13.22 4.62
N GLU A 69 -5.21 -12.27 3.68
CA GLU A 69 -5.28 -12.53 2.25
C GLU A 69 -4.11 -13.34 1.67
N PRO A 70 -2.82 -13.04 1.97
CA PRO A 70 -1.71 -13.86 1.50
C PRO A 70 -1.83 -15.32 1.96
N TYR A 71 -2.32 -15.54 3.17
CA TYR A 71 -2.49 -16.87 3.76
C TYR A 71 -3.68 -17.58 3.16
N GLU A 72 -4.77 -16.90 2.85
CA GLU A 72 -5.94 -17.48 2.17
C GLU A 72 -5.55 -18.02 0.79
N VAL A 73 -4.75 -17.28 0.02
CA VAL A 73 -4.19 -17.77 -1.26
C VAL A 73 -3.29 -18.99 -1.03
N LEU A 74 -2.47 -18.96 0.02
CA LEU A 74 -1.60 -20.09 0.38
C LEU A 74 -2.39 -21.32 0.85
N GLU A 75 -3.57 -21.14 1.41
CA GLU A 75 -4.53 -22.19 1.76
C GLU A 75 -5.30 -22.72 0.55
N GLY A 76 -5.16 -22.06 -0.61
CA GLY A 76 -5.81 -22.46 -1.85
C GLY A 76 -7.24 -21.96 -1.98
N LEU A 77 -7.65 -20.98 -1.16
CA LEU A 77 -8.92 -20.31 -1.31
C LEU A 77 -8.89 -19.46 -2.59
N GLU A 78 -9.96 -19.54 -3.38
CA GLU A 78 -10.15 -18.63 -4.50
C GLU A 78 -10.70 -17.32 -3.98
N LEU A 79 -9.82 -16.32 -3.89
CA LEU A 79 -10.21 -14.95 -3.61
C LEU A 79 -10.74 -14.32 -4.90
N ALA A 80 -11.86 -13.61 -4.79
CA ALA A 80 -12.35 -12.75 -5.86
C ALA A 80 -11.20 -11.87 -6.38
N ASP A 81 -11.17 -11.61 -7.68
CA ASP A 81 -10.24 -10.63 -8.22
C ASP A 81 -10.47 -9.31 -7.47
N ALA A 82 -9.40 -8.77 -6.89
CA ALA A 82 -9.47 -7.50 -6.19
C ALA A 82 -10.06 -6.46 -7.16
N PRO A 83 -11.02 -5.62 -6.71
CA PRO A 83 -11.61 -4.60 -7.56
C PRO A 83 -10.53 -3.73 -8.19
N PRO A 84 -10.72 -3.24 -9.42
CA PRO A 84 -9.74 -2.40 -10.08
C PRO A 84 -9.52 -1.15 -9.23
N VAL A 85 -8.28 -0.96 -8.73
CA VAL A 85 -7.86 0.30 -8.13
C VAL A 85 -7.77 1.31 -9.27
N PRO A 86 -8.45 2.47 -9.21
CA PRO A 86 -8.38 3.47 -10.26
C PRO A 86 -6.92 3.95 -10.41
N LEU A 87 -6.39 3.86 -11.64
CA LEU A 87 -5.03 4.29 -11.96
C LEU A 87 -4.91 5.81 -11.74
N PRO A 88 -3.88 6.30 -11.01
CA PRO A 88 -3.58 7.72 -10.99
C PRO A 88 -2.88 8.09 -12.31
N GLY A 89 -3.63 8.50 -13.33
CA GLY A 89 -2.99 9.03 -14.54
C GLY A 89 -3.80 9.11 -15.84
N GLU A 90 -5.03 8.62 -15.92
CA GLU A 90 -5.83 8.84 -17.13
C GLU A 90 -6.72 10.08 -16.97
N GLY A 91 -6.16 11.23 -17.36
CA GLY A 91 -6.93 12.43 -17.65
C GLY A 91 -7.87 12.17 -18.83
N GLY A 92 -9.04 11.60 -18.55
CA GLY A 92 -10.19 11.56 -19.44
C GLY A 92 -11.20 12.61 -19.01
N SER A 93 -11.34 13.64 -19.83
CA SER A 93 -12.32 14.73 -19.69
C SER A 93 -13.71 14.23 -19.25
N VAL A 94 -14.15 14.60 -18.04
CA VAL A 94 -15.53 14.39 -17.59
C VAL A 94 -16.42 15.47 -18.17
N SER A 95 -16.89 15.22 -19.39
CA SER A 95 -18.15 15.79 -19.86
C SER A 95 -19.25 14.79 -19.54
N ALA A 96 -19.85 14.89 -18.35
CA ALA A 96 -21.18 14.37 -18.07
C ALA A 96 -21.74 15.01 -16.79
N VAL A 97 -22.80 15.77 -17.02
CA VAL A 97 -23.69 16.42 -16.07
C VAL A 97 -24.63 15.39 -15.43
N ALA A 98 -24.97 15.65 -14.16
CA ALA A 98 -26.12 15.18 -13.38
C ALA A 98 -26.16 13.69 -12.95
N ASP A 99 -26.11 13.41 -11.64
CA ASP A 99 -27.31 13.25 -10.80
C ASP A 99 -26.91 13.06 -9.30
N ASP A 100 -27.81 13.44 -8.41
CA ASP A 100 -27.68 13.80 -6.98
C ASP A 100 -26.98 12.87 -5.96
N GLY A 101 -26.29 13.49 -4.99
CA GLY A 101 -25.90 12.89 -3.70
C GLY A 101 -25.15 13.87 -2.76
N PRO A 102 -25.76 14.38 -1.66
CA PRO A 102 -25.23 15.53 -0.90
C PRO A 102 -24.22 15.21 0.23
N GLU A 103 -23.50 14.09 0.20
CA GLU A 103 -22.67 13.67 1.37
C GLU A 103 -21.15 13.73 1.17
N PHE A 104 -20.65 14.17 0.01
CA PHE A 104 -19.21 14.16 -0.29
C PHE A 104 -18.57 15.53 -0.61
N GLU A 105 -19.19 16.65 -0.23
CA GLU A 105 -18.62 17.99 -0.45
C GLU A 105 -17.68 18.49 0.66
N PHE A 106 -17.55 17.79 1.80
CA PHE A 106 -16.79 18.34 2.94
C PHE A 106 -15.28 18.06 2.88
N LEU A 107 -14.83 16.95 2.30
CA LEU A 107 -13.42 16.53 2.37
C LEU A 107 -12.56 16.97 1.18
N THR A 108 -13.17 17.35 0.05
CA THR A 108 -12.46 17.87 -1.13
C THR A 108 -12.21 19.37 -1.07
N ARG A 109 -12.86 20.10 -0.14
CA ARG A 109 -12.73 21.57 -0.03
C ARG A 109 -11.54 22.05 0.82
N VAL A 110 -10.85 21.15 1.52
CA VAL A 110 -9.76 21.53 2.44
C VAL A 110 -8.38 21.65 1.75
N ARG A 111 -8.23 21.13 0.52
CA ARG A 111 -6.91 21.00 -0.11
C ARG A 111 -6.51 22.15 -1.04
N GLU A 112 -7.43 23.04 -1.43
CA GLU A 112 -7.10 24.11 -2.39
C GLU A 112 -7.04 25.54 -1.83
N ASP A 113 -7.30 25.77 -0.54
CA ASP A 113 -7.33 27.14 0.03
C ASP A 113 -6.49 27.32 1.32
N LEU A 114 -5.47 26.49 1.58
CA LEU A 114 -4.54 26.78 2.69
C LEU A 114 -3.49 27.78 2.23
N THR A 115 -3.54 28.97 2.81
CA THR A 115 -2.55 30.03 2.58
C THR A 115 -1.19 29.65 3.19
N ASP A 116 -0.11 30.26 2.70
CA ASP A 116 1.24 30.04 3.24
C ASP A 116 1.32 30.32 4.75
N GLU A 117 0.49 31.23 5.27
CA GLU A 117 0.37 31.51 6.71
C GLU A 117 -0.27 30.36 7.50
N GLU A 118 -1.30 29.71 6.95
CA GLU A 118 -1.95 28.57 7.60
C GLU A 118 -1.06 27.32 7.55
N MET A 119 -0.28 27.15 6.47
CA MET A 119 0.76 26.12 6.40
C MET A 119 1.87 26.37 7.43
N ASP A 120 2.31 27.62 7.63
CA ASP A 120 3.33 27.94 8.64
C ASP A 120 2.80 27.76 10.07
N GLN A 121 1.52 28.09 10.30
CA GLN A 121 0.85 27.86 11.58
C GLN A 121 0.72 26.36 11.88
N LEU A 122 0.33 25.56 10.89
CA LEU A 122 0.20 24.10 11.03
C LEU A 122 1.57 23.42 11.23
N MET A 123 2.61 23.92 10.57
CA MET A 123 3.98 23.47 10.82
C MET A 123 4.46 23.84 12.23
N LYS A 124 4.12 25.03 12.75
CA LYS A 124 4.42 25.43 14.14
C LYS A 124 3.71 24.54 15.16
N GLU A 125 2.46 24.17 14.92
CA GLU A 125 1.68 23.30 15.82
C GLU A 125 2.08 21.82 15.74
N ALA A 126 2.52 21.33 14.57
CA ALA A 126 3.00 19.97 14.39
C ALA A 126 4.44 19.74 14.89
N THR A 127 5.24 20.81 14.96
CA THR A 127 6.67 20.75 15.34
C THR A 127 6.93 20.08 16.71
N PRO A 128 6.20 20.38 17.79
CA PRO A 128 6.38 19.72 19.09
C PRO A 128 6.11 18.21 19.02
N TYR A 129 5.09 17.81 18.25
CA TYR A 129 4.69 16.41 18.11
C TYR A 129 5.71 15.60 17.32
N LEU A 130 6.25 16.17 16.23
CA LEU A 130 7.34 15.58 15.45
C LEU A 130 8.65 15.48 16.26
N GLN A 131 8.97 16.50 17.07
CA GLN A 131 10.13 16.46 17.96
C GLN A 131 10.00 15.40 19.07
N MET A 132 8.80 15.19 19.60
CA MET A 132 8.51 14.12 20.57
C MET A 132 8.70 12.74 19.94
N LEU A 133 8.13 12.52 18.74
CA LEU A 133 8.28 11.28 17.97
C LEU A 133 9.74 10.96 17.63
N MET A 134 10.53 11.96 17.23
CA MET A 134 11.95 11.77 16.94
C MET A 134 12.77 11.43 18.19
N ARG A 135 12.42 11.95 19.37
CA ARG A 135 13.06 11.56 20.63
C ARG A 135 12.75 10.13 21.01
N ASP A 136 11.50 9.70 20.87
CA ASP A 136 11.10 8.32 21.18
C ASP A 136 11.73 7.31 20.23
N ILE A 137 11.87 7.64 18.95
CA ILE A 137 12.57 6.81 17.96
C ILE A 137 14.07 6.70 18.33
N LYS A 138 14.69 7.79 18.79
CA LYS A 138 16.09 7.78 19.21
C LYS A 138 16.31 6.98 20.49
N ALA A 139 15.42 7.10 21.48
CA ALA A 139 15.49 6.39 22.75
C ALA A 139 15.27 4.87 22.63
N ARG A 140 14.62 4.40 21.55
CA ARG A 140 14.45 2.96 21.27
C ARG A 140 15.62 2.34 20.50
N ARG A 141 16.61 3.15 20.11
CA ARG A 141 17.75 2.73 19.29
C ARG A 141 19.07 2.60 20.09
N ASP A 142 19.08 3.10 21.32
CA ASP A 142 20.12 2.90 22.34
C ASP A 142 19.73 1.74 23.27
#